data_AF-A0A7L3J6N5-F1
#
_entry.id   AF-A0A7L3J6N5-F1
#
_cell.length_a   1.000
_cell.length_b   1.000
_cell.length_c   1.000
_cell.angle_alpha   90.00
_cell.angle_beta   90.00
_cell.angle_gamma   90.00
#
_symmetry.space_group_name_H-M   'P 1'
#
loop_
_entity.id
_entity.type
_entity.pdbx_description
1 polymer ?
#
loop_
_entity_poly.entity_id
_entity_poly.type
_entity_poly.pdbx_seq_one_letter_code
_entity_poly.pdbx_strand_id
1 'polypeptide(L)'
;MWESWGSNMVVKVKWFYHPEETKLGKRQSDGKVRGGPGRGGGTPARGRPVTPCRPLQNALYQSCHEDENDVQTISHKCQVVGREHYEQMTRSKKYQDRQDLYYLAGTYDPTTGRLVTADGVPILC
;
A
#
# COMPACT_ATOMS: atom_id res chain seq x y z
N MET A 1 19.11 -12.40 10.42
CA MET A 1 18.50 -13.03 11.61
C MET A 1 19.64 -13.50 12.50
N TRP A 2 19.57 -13.22 13.79
CA TRP A 2 20.59 -13.62 14.77
C TRP A 2 19.95 -13.82 16.15
N GLU A 3 20.66 -14.51 17.03
CA GLU A 3 20.31 -14.62 18.45
C GLU A 3 21.06 -13.54 19.24
N SER A 4 20.34 -12.84 20.11
CA SER A 4 20.92 -11.85 21.03
C SER A 4 21.38 -12.50 22.35
N TRP A 5 22.11 -11.74 23.17
CA TRP A 5 22.67 -12.22 24.45
C TRP A 5 21.62 -12.66 25.50
N GLY A 6 20.34 -12.45 25.25
CA GLY A 6 19.23 -12.91 26.10
C GLY A 6 18.40 -14.04 25.48
N SER A 7 18.94 -14.77 24.50
CA SER A 7 18.21 -15.77 23.69
C SER A 7 16.97 -15.24 22.96
N ASN A 8 16.90 -13.92 22.73
CA ASN A 8 15.89 -13.35 21.85
C ASN A 8 16.35 -13.46 20.40
N MET A 9 15.48 -14.01 19.56
CA MET A 9 15.69 -14.15 18.12
C MET A 9 15.29 -12.86 17.42
N VAL A 10 16.25 -12.20 16.77
CA VAL A 10 16.05 -10.88 16.16
C VAL A 10 16.26 -10.96 14.65
N VAL A 11 15.46 -10.18 13.91
CA VAL A 11 15.60 -9.99 12.47
C VAL A 11 15.70 -8.51 12.14
N LYS A 12 16.65 -8.16 11.28
CA LYS A 12 16.70 -6.84 10.65
C LYS A 12 15.77 -6.84 9.44
N VAL A 13 14.79 -5.95 9.42
CA VAL A 13 13.76 -5.87 8.37
C VAL A 13 13.94 -4.58 7.59
N LYS A 14 13.62 -4.62 6.30
CA LYS A 14 13.50 -3.44 5.45
C LYS A 14 12.03 -3.23 5.12
N TRP A 15 11.48 -2.08 5.49
CA TRP A 15 10.05 -1.83 5.41
C TRP A 15 9.56 -1.58 3.99
N PHE A 16 8.39 -2.15 3.71
CA PHE A 16 7.53 -1.72 2.61
C PHE A 16 6.35 -0.94 3.20
N TYR A 17 5.78 -0.04 2.43
CA TYR A 17 4.64 0.78 2.82
C TYR A 17 3.47 0.59 1.87
N HIS A 18 2.28 0.47 2.41
CA HIS A 18 1.07 0.58 1.61
C HIS A 18 0.79 2.04 1.22
N PRO A 19 0.15 2.29 0.06
CA PRO A 19 -0.21 3.63 -0.40
C PRO A 19 -0.93 4.48 0.67
N GLU A 20 -1.81 3.88 1.46
CA GLU A 20 -2.54 4.51 2.56
C GLU A 20 -1.66 4.96 3.73
N GLU A 21 -0.51 4.32 3.93
CA GLU A 21 0.47 4.67 4.97
C GLU A 21 1.41 5.80 4.53
N THR A 22 1.41 6.13 3.25
CA THR A 22 2.20 7.24 2.71
C THR A 22 1.48 8.58 2.91
N LYS A 23 2.22 9.69 2.86
CA LYS A 23 1.66 11.05 2.99
C LYS A 23 0.61 11.38 1.91
N LEU A 24 0.58 10.63 0.80
CA LEU A 24 -0.44 10.71 -0.27
C LEU A 24 -1.81 10.18 0.16
N GLY A 25 -1.86 9.12 0.97
CA GLY A 25 -3.11 8.50 1.43
C GLY A 25 -3.94 9.41 2.34
N LYS A 26 -3.27 10.21 3.18
CA LYS A 26 -3.92 11.11 4.14
C LYS A 26 -4.73 12.24 3.50
N ARG A 27 -4.46 12.61 2.25
CA ARG A 27 -5.21 13.67 1.54
C ARG A 27 -6.51 13.17 0.90
N GLN A 28 -6.67 11.87 0.65
CA GLN A 28 -7.88 11.35 0.02
C GLN A 28 -9.04 11.13 1.02
N SER A 29 -8.74 10.94 2.31
CA SER A 29 -9.75 10.70 3.34
C SER A 29 -10.39 11.97 3.93
N ASP A 30 -9.79 13.15 3.74
CA ASP A 30 -10.23 14.40 4.37
C ASP A 30 -11.31 15.17 3.57
N GLY A 31 -11.86 14.56 2.51
CA GLY A 31 -12.82 15.18 1.60
C GLY A 31 -14.30 15.05 1.97
N LYS A 32 -14.68 14.44 3.11
CA LYS A 32 -16.10 14.35 3.51
C LYS A 32 -16.52 15.54 4.37
N VAL A 33 -16.54 16.72 3.75
CA VAL A 33 -17.06 17.93 4.38
C VAL A 33 -18.36 18.38 3.69
N ARG A 34 -19.43 18.31 4.49
CA ARG A 34 -20.72 19.06 4.46
C ARG A 34 -21.91 18.52 3.65
N GLY A 35 -23.01 18.34 4.37
CA GLY A 35 -24.38 18.40 3.86
C GLY A 35 -25.39 18.27 5.00
N GLY A 36 -25.77 19.39 5.63
CA GLY A 36 -26.84 19.45 6.64
C GLY A 36 -28.23 19.16 6.05
N PRO A 37 -29.29 19.02 6.87
CA PRO A 37 -30.61 18.67 6.39
C PRO A 37 -31.31 19.91 5.81
N GLY A 38 -31.15 20.14 4.51
CA GLY A 38 -31.89 21.14 3.73
C GLY A 38 -32.87 20.46 2.78
N ARG A 39 -34.17 20.62 3.05
CA ARG A 39 -35.29 20.23 2.17
C ARG A 39 -35.14 20.86 0.78
N GLY A 40 -35.40 20.11 -0.28
CA GLY A 40 -35.60 20.67 -1.63
C GLY A 40 -35.44 19.64 -2.74
N GLY A 41 -36.50 19.42 -3.51
CA GLY A 41 -36.54 18.46 -4.60
C GLY A 41 -35.69 18.85 -5.80
N GLY A 42 -35.28 17.83 -6.56
CA GLY A 42 -34.54 17.96 -7.82
C GLY A 42 -33.91 16.62 -8.17
N THR A 43 -34.31 16.05 -9.31
CA THR A 43 -33.85 14.77 -9.86
C THR A 43 -32.31 14.68 -9.93
N PRO A 44 -31.68 13.54 -9.58
CA PRO A 44 -30.28 13.36 -9.91
C PRO A 44 -30.19 12.82 -11.35
N ALA A 45 -29.79 13.71 -12.26
CA ALA A 45 -29.20 13.32 -13.53
C ALA A 45 -28.04 12.34 -13.27
N ARG A 46 -27.97 11.30 -14.13
CA ARG A 46 -26.92 10.27 -14.19
C ARG A 46 -25.54 10.82 -13.83
N GLY A 47 -25.18 10.71 -12.55
CA GLY A 47 -23.79 10.77 -12.13
C GLY A 47 -23.09 9.58 -12.74
N ARG A 48 -22.21 9.83 -13.71
CA ARG A 48 -21.15 8.90 -14.11
C ARG A 48 -20.58 8.32 -12.80
N PRO A 49 -20.46 6.99 -12.63
CA PRO A 49 -19.84 6.47 -11.43
C PRO A 49 -18.48 7.16 -11.38
N VAL A 50 -18.26 7.98 -10.35
CA VAL A 50 -16.91 8.22 -9.86
C VAL A 50 -16.40 6.82 -9.65
N THR A 51 -15.62 6.31 -10.60
CA THR A 51 -14.87 5.08 -10.39
C THR A 51 -14.27 5.28 -9.02
N PRO A 52 -14.61 4.44 -8.01
CA PRO A 52 -13.85 4.46 -6.78
C PRO A 52 -12.41 4.39 -7.28
N CYS A 53 -11.57 5.37 -6.95
CA CYS A 53 -10.13 5.25 -7.18
C CYS A 53 -9.81 3.88 -6.62
N ARG A 54 -9.66 2.88 -7.50
CA ARG A 54 -9.58 1.49 -7.06
C ARG A 54 -8.43 1.54 -6.08
N PRO A 55 -8.63 1.19 -4.80
CA PRO A 55 -7.53 1.13 -3.87
C PRO A 55 -6.47 0.31 -4.60
N LEU A 56 -5.23 0.80 -4.61
CA LEU A 56 -4.10 0.12 -5.22
C LEU A 56 -3.90 -1.17 -4.40
N GLN A 57 -4.79 -2.14 -4.61
CA GLN A 57 -4.94 -3.35 -3.82
C GLN A 57 -3.67 -4.16 -4.04
N ASN A 58 -3.03 -4.51 -2.94
CA ASN A 58 -1.77 -5.26 -2.92
C ASN A 58 -0.59 -4.48 -3.53
N ALA A 59 -0.65 -3.14 -3.57
CA ALA A 59 0.50 -2.31 -3.88
C ALA A 59 1.39 -2.12 -2.66
N LEU A 60 2.69 -2.16 -2.90
CA LEU A 60 3.71 -1.85 -1.92
C LEU A 60 4.73 -0.86 -2.49
N TYR A 61 5.13 0.09 -1.66
CA TYR A 61 6.25 0.98 -1.90
C TYR A 61 7.45 0.51 -1.11
N GLN A 62 8.57 0.27 -1.80
CA GLN A 62 9.82 -0.07 -1.13
C GLN A 62 10.40 1.17 -0.45
N SER A 63 10.88 1.02 0.78
CA SER A 63 11.56 2.12 1.48
C SER A 63 13.01 1.80 1.80
N CYS A 64 13.79 2.81 2.19
CA CYS A 64 15.11 2.63 2.78
C CYS A 64 15.07 2.48 4.31
N HIS A 65 13.89 2.42 4.91
CA HIS A 65 13.73 2.31 6.35
C HIS A 65 14.00 0.87 6.79
N GLU A 66 14.93 0.71 7.71
CA GLU A 66 15.31 -0.57 8.30
C GLU A 66 15.25 -0.48 9.83
N ASP A 67 14.79 -1.55 10.46
CA ASP A 67 14.78 -1.69 11.92
C ASP A 67 14.98 -3.15 12.34
N GLU A 68 14.93 -3.39 13.65
CA GLU A 68 15.07 -4.71 14.25
C GLU A 68 13.75 -5.11 14.89
N ASN A 69 13.28 -6.32 14.56
CA ASN A 69 12.05 -6.87 15.09
C ASN A 69 12.28 -8.27 15.66
N ASP A 70 11.41 -8.67 16.60
CA ASP A 70 11.41 -10.03 17.12
C ASP A 70 10.89 -11.00 16.04
N VAL A 71 11.60 -12.10 15.85
CA VAL A 71 11.26 -13.12 14.85
C VAL A 71 9.85 -13.69 15.06
N GLN A 72 9.36 -13.76 16.29
CA GLN A 72 8.04 -14.29 16.62
C GLN A 72 6.90 -13.41 16.10
N THR A 73 7.20 -12.18 15.67
CA THR A 73 6.22 -11.26 15.06
C THR A 73 5.97 -11.55 13.58
N ILE A 74 6.77 -12.42 12.94
CA ILE A 74 6.61 -12.77 11.53
C ILE A 74 5.40 -13.70 11.37
N SER A 75 4.39 -13.25 10.62
CA SER A 75 3.17 -14.04 10.38
C SER A 75 3.37 -15.12 9.31
N HIS A 76 3.73 -14.72 8.08
CA HIS A 76 3.84 -15.61 6.92
C HIS A 76 4.76 -15.01 5.86
N LYS A 77 5.13 -15.82 4.87
CA LYS A 77 5.93 -15.38 3.73
C LYS A 77 5.02 -14.88 2.62
N CYS A 78 5.29 -13.68 2.11
CA CYS A 78 4.63 -13.13 0.93
C CYS A 78 5.61 -12.95 -0.24
N GLN A 79 5.06 -12.68 -1.43
CA GLN A 79 5.79 -12.43 -2.67
C GLN A 79 5.53 -11.00 -3.15
N VAL A 80 6.60 -10.24 -3.40
CA VAL A 80 6.53 -8.92 -4.02
C VAL A 80 7.13 -9.03 -5.41
N VAL A 81 6.33 -8.72 -6.44
CA VAL A 81 6.74 -8.83 -7.85
C VAL A 81 6.52 -7.51 -8.60
N GLY A 82 7.04 -7.41 -9.83
CA GLY A 82 6.72 -6.28 -10.70
C GLY A 82 5.24 -6.26 -11.11
N ARG A 83 4.71 -5.09 -11.46
CA ARG A 83 3.31 -4.91 -11.85
C ARG A 83 2.85 -5.85 -12.97
N GLU A 84 3.64 -5.97 -14.04
CA GLU A 84 3.30 -6.86 -15.17
C GLU A 84 3.21 -8.32 -14.72
N HIS A 85 4.15 -8.74 -13.87
CA HIS A 85 4.19 -10.12 -13.38
C HIS A 85 3.02 -10.40 -12.41
N TYR A 86 2.64 -9.41 -11.60
CA TYR A 86 1.45 -9.49 -10.74
C TYR A 86 0.16 -9.70 -11.56
N GLU A 87 -0.03 -8.92 -12.62
CA GLU A 87 -1.19 -9.05 -13.51
C GLU A 87 -1.24 -10.40 -14.23
N GLN A 88 -0.08 -10.98 -14.58
CA GLN A 88 0.01 -12.32 -15.15
C GLN A 88 -0.29 -13.41 -14.11
N MET A 89 0.32 -13.34 -12.92
CA MET A 89 0.13 -14.34 -11.86
C MET A 89 -1.30 -14.34 -11.34
N THR A 90 -1.91 -13.17 -11.17
CA THR A 90 -3.30 -13.06 -10.70
C THR A 90 -4.30 -13.64 -11.68
N ARG A 91 -3.98 -13.74 -12.97
CA ARG A 91 -4.82 -14.44 -13.96
C ARG A 91 -4.76 -15.97 -13.83
N SER A 92 -3.64 -16.52 -13.36
CA SER A 92 -3.36 -17.96 -13.41
C SER A 92 -3.41 -18.67 -12.05
N LYS A 93 -3.24 -17.96 -10.93
CA LYS A 93 -3.13 -18.56 -9.59
C LYS A 93 -4.48 -18.74 -8.87
N LYS A 94 -4.55 -19.79 -8.03
CA LYS A 94 -5.67 -20.05 -7.10
C LYS A 94 -5.78 -18.92 -6.06
N TYR A 95 -6.99 -18.73 -5.52
CA TYR A 95 -7.37 -17.60 -4.66
C TYR A 95 -6.46 -17.39 -3.43
N GLN A 96 -5.99 -18.48 -2.82
CA GLN A 96 -5.16 -18.46 -1.62
C GLN A 96 -3.77 -17.85 -1.87
N ASP A 97 -3.21 -18.15 -3.05
CA ASP A 97 -1.89 -17.67 -3.49
C ASP A 97 -1.93 -16.19 -3.95
N ARG A 98 -3.13 -15.58 -3.99
CA ARG A 98 -3.34 -14.16 -4.34
C ARG A 98 -3.32 -13.24 -3.12
N GLN A 99 -3.54 -13.77 -1.91
CA GLN A 99 -3.50 -12.96 -0.67
C GLN A 99 -2.06 -12.65 -0.23
N ASP A 100 -1.14 -13.55 -0.56
CA ASP A 100 0.29 -13.40 -0.25
C ASP A 100 1.07 -12.75 -1.40
N LEU A 101 0.38 -12.24 -2.42
CA LEU A 101 1.00 -11.66 -3.61
C LEU A 101 0.77 -10.15 -3.65
N TYR A 102 1.87 -9.41 -3.77
CA TYR A 102 1.91 -7.97 -3.84
C TYR A 102 2.71 -7.51 -5.04
N TYR A 103 2.45 -6.28 -5.51
CA TYR A 103 3.23 -5.67 -6.56
C TYR A 103 3.97 -4.43 -6.09
N LEU A 104 5.18 -4.25 -6.61
CA LEU A 104 5.99 -3.06 -6.36
C LEU A 104 5.45 -1.89 -7.19
N ALA A 105 4.89 -0.89 -6.51
CA ALA A 105 4.39 0.32 -7.14
C ALA A 105 5.47 1.41 -7.30
N GLY A 106 6.55 1.32 -6.51
CA GLY A 106 7.67 2.25 -6.57
C GLY A 106 8.44 2.32 -5.25
N THR A 107 9.06 3.47 -4.98
CA THR A 107 9.83 3.73 -3.76
C THR A 107 9.25 4.89 -2.94
N TYR A 108 9.32 4.75 -1.61
CA TYR A 108 8.90 5.76 -0.65
C TYR A 108 9.99 6.00 0.40
N ASP A 109 10.36 7.26 0.58
CA ASP A 109 11.24 7.68 1.67
C ASP A 109 10.41 8.27 2.81
N PRO A 110 10.29 7.60 3.97
CA PRO A 110 9.49 8.10 5.09
C PRO A 110 10.08 9.36 5.74
N THR A 111 11.40 9.59 5.63
CA THR A 111 12.07 10.75 6.22
C THR A 111 11.71 12.01 5.45
N THR A 112 11.85 11.96 4.13
CA THR A 112 11.54 13.12 3.26
C THR A 112 10.07 13.18 2.88
N GLY A 113 9.36 12.04 2.92
CA GLY A 113 8.02 11.88 2.38
C GLY A 113 7.99 11.79 0.85
N ARG A 114 9.14 11.62 0.20
CA ARG A 114 9.23 11.55 -1.26
C ARG A 114 8.75 10.19 -1.75
N LEU A 115 7.92 10.21 -2.78
CA LEU A 115 7.40 9.00 -3.41
C LEU A 115 7.71 9.00 -4.91
N VAL A 116 8.16 7.87 -5.43
CA VAL A 116 8.60 7.68 -6.81
C VAL A 116 7.94 6.42 -7.34
N THR A 117 7.46 6.42 -8.58
CA THR A 117 6.91 5.22 -9.23
C THR A 117 8.00 4.19 -9.53
N ALA A 118 7.59 2.97 -9.88
CA ALA A 118 8.52 1.93 -10.36
C ALA A 118 9.37 2.39 -11.57
N ASP A 119 8.86 3.32 -12.38
CA ASP A 119 9.55 3.90 -13.54
C ASP A 119 10.49 5.07 -13.18
N GLY A 120 10.68 5.38 -11.89
CA GLY A 120 11.55 6.47 -11.45
C GLY A 120 10.90 7.86 -11.54
N VAL A 121 9.60 7.94 -11.82
CA VAL A 121 8.88 9.22 -11.92
C VAL A 121 8.44 9.67 -10.52
N PRO A 122 8.86 10.85 -10.04
CA PRO A 122 8.42 11.36 -8.75
C PRO A 122 6.91 11.64 -8.77
N ILE A 123 6.19 11.17 -7.75
CA ILE A 123 4.79 11.49 -7.56
C ILE A 123 4.72 12.76 -6.69
N LEU A 124 4.49 13.90 -7.34
CA LEU A 124 4.19 15.15 -6.64
C LEU A 124 2.71 15.20 -6.23
N CYS A 125 2.46 15.78 -5.06
CA CYS A 125 1.14 16.00 -4.46
C CYS A 125 0.80 17.48 -4.42
#